data_AF-A0A1D8GNR1-F1
#
_entry.id   AF-A0A1D8GNR1-F1
#
_cell.length_a   1.000
_cell.length_b   1.000
_cell.length_c   1.000
_cell.angle_alpha   90.00
_cell.angle_beta   90.00
_cell.angle_gamma   90.00
#
_symmetry.space_group_name_H-M   'P 1'
#
loop_
_entity.id
_entity.type
_entity.pdbx_description
1 polymer ?
#
loop_
_entity_poly.entity_id
_entity_poly.type
_entity_poly.pdbx_seq_one_letter_code
_entity_poly.pdbx_strand_id
1 'polypeptide(L)'
;MDYQMTEKNTGCRPSAIGCGVIVLIMAVIVICLLIWIGGLGESGVRMANEMEDYALEYIEKHDILNGTEEIIAYYDATFTLDGTEAAILTDERVIYHKNGQSTAIALKDVVDVKHRFDKTNGDIIEIVSNNGKIMKIEIDPSDSGESFYNALIAILKNKGITLN
;
A
#
# COMPACT_ATOMS: atom_id res chain seq x y z
N MET A 1 -84.61 11.86 19.24
CA MET A 1 -83.89 10.65 18.79
C MET A 1 -82.70 11.14 18.00
N ASP A 2 -81.59 11.32 18.71
CA ASP A 2 -80.30 11.74 18.19
C ASP A 2 -79.53 10.53 17.64
N TYR A 3 -78.95 10.67 16.45
CA TYR A 3 -77.86 9.80 16.00
C TYR A 3 -76.87 10.66 15.20
N GLN A 4 -75.86 11.18 15.89
CA GLN A 4 -74.69 11.82 15.29
C GLN A 4 -73.65 10.72 15.01
N MET A 5 -73.37 10.45 13.73
CA MET A 5 -72.21 9.65 13.34
C MET A 5 -70.94 10.50 13.47
N THR A 6 -70.02 10.07 14.32
CA THR A 6 -68.67 10.64 14.42
C THR A 6 -67.69 9.76 13.66
N GLU A 7 -67.15 10.31 12.57
CA GLU A 7 -66.09 9.74 11.75
C GLU A 7 -64.75 9.90 12.49
N LYS A 8 -64.18 8.81 13.03
CA LYS A 8 -62.85 8.82 13.63
C LYS A 8 -61.78 8.68 12.55
N ASN A 9 -61.30 9.82 12.09
CA ASN A 9 -60.15 9.94 11.21
C ASN A 9 -58.86 9.61 12.01
N THR A 10 -58.36 8.38 11.89
CA THR A 10 -57.09 7.96 12.52
C THR A 10 -55.93 8.29 11.59
N GLY A 11 -55.53 9.56 11.61
CA GLY A 11 -54.27 10.00 11.01
C GLY A 11 -53.08 9.38 11.74
N CYS A 12 -52.57 8.28 11.21
CA CYS A 12 -51.29 7.71 11.61
C CYS A 12 -50.19 8.67 11.15
N ARG A 13 -49.71 9.53 12.06
CA ARG A 13 -48.53 10.37 11.81
C ARG A 13 -47.29 9.47 11.84
N PRO A 14 -46.47 9.39 10.78
CA PRO A 14 -45.19 8.73 10.87
C PRO A 14 -44.34 9.50 11.89
N SER A 15 -44.01 8.83 12.99
CA SER A 15 -43.27 9.35 14.12
C SER A 15 -41.89 9.85 13.67
N ALA A 16 -41.74 11.18 13.64
CA ALA A 16 -40.52 11.92 13.31
C ALA A 16 -39.29 11.59 14.19
N ILE A 17 -39.46 10.73 15.21
CA ILE A 17 -38.42 10.28 16.14
C ILE A 17 -37.51 9.21 15.51
N GLY A 18 -38.00 8.45 14.52
CA GLY A 18 -37.21 7.41 13.85
C GLY A 18 -36.11 7.95 12.93
N CYS A 19 -36.37 9.06 12.22
CA CYS A 19 -35.41 9.64 11.28
C CYS A 19 -34.21 10.29 11.99
N GLY A 20 -34.42 10.91 13.16
CA GLY A 20 -33.35 11.59 13.90
C GLY A 20 -32.26 10.64 14.39
N VAL A 21 -32.64 9.46 14.88
CA VAL A 21 -31.69 8.45 15.37
C VAL A 21 -30.88 7.85 14.21
N ILE A 22 -31.53 7.58 13.08
CA ILE A 22 -30.85 7.04 11.89
C ILE A 22 -29.84 8.06 11.34
N VAL A 23 -30.20 9.34 11.26
CA VAL A 23 -29.28 10.40 10.80
C VAL A 23 -28.10 10.57 11.75
N LEU A 24 -28.31 10.47 13.07
CA LEU A 24 -27.24 10.53 14.06
C LEU A 24 -26.27 9.34 13.94
N ILE A 25 -26.79 8.12 13.77
CA ILE A 25 -25.97 6.93 13.56
C ILE A 25 -25.15 7.05 12.28
N MET A 26 -25.76 7.50 11.18
CA MET A 26 -25.06 7.74 9.92
C MET A 26 -23.95 8.79 10.07
N ALA A 27 -24.20 9.88 10.80
CA ALA A 27 -23.19 10.90 11.07
C ALA A 27 -22.02 10.34 11.89
N VAL A 28 -22.29 9.51 12.91
CA VAL A 28 -21.23 8.85 13.70
C VAL A 28 -20.40 7.90 12.84
N ILE A 29 -21.04 7.10 11.99
CA ILE A 29 -20.32 6.20 11.07
C ILE A 29 -19.41 6.99 10.13
N VAL A 30 -19.90 8.10 9.56
CA VAL A 30 -19.10 8.97 8.69
C VAL A 30 -17.92 9.57 9.45
N ILE A 31 -18.11 10.04 10.68
CA ILE A 31 -17.02 10.59 11.49
C ILE A 31 -15.98 9.52 11.84
N CYS A 32 -16.42 8.33 12.24
CA CYS A 32 -15.52 7.20 12.50
C CYS A 32 -14.71 6.81 11.26
N LEU A 33 -15.34 6.76 10.07
CA LEU A 33 -14.67 6.51 8.80
C LEU A 33 -13.64 7.61 8.48
N LEU A 34 -13.97 8.88 8.68
CA LEU A 34 -13.05 9.99 8.41
C LEU A 34 -11.83 9.98 9.34
N ILE A 35 -12.02 9.66 10.63
CA ILE A 35 -10.91 9.51 11.59
C ILE A 35 -10.01 8.34 11.18
N TRP A 36 -10.61 7.23 10.73
CA TRP A 36 -9.85 6.05 10.31
C TRP A 36 -9.04 6.30 9.03
N ILE A 37 -9.62 6.97 8.03
CA ILE A 37 -8.93 7.33 6.78
C ILE A 37 -7.81 8.35 7.02
N GLY A 38 -8.02 9.31 7.92
CA GLY A 38 -7.01 10.33 8.22
C GLY A 38 -5.77 9.82 8.98
N GLY A 39 -5.80 8.57 9.46
CA GLY A 39 -4.66 7.92 10.11
C GLY A 39 -3.83 7.03 9.18
N LEU A 40 -4.22 6.91 7.90
CA LEU A 40 -3.43 6.20 6.91
C LEU A 40 -2.23 7.09 6.55
N GLY A 41 -1.01 6.55 6.69
CA GLY A 41 0.22 7.20 6.27
C GLY A 41 0.18 7.61 4.79
N GLU A 42 1.21 8.32 4.36
CA GLU A 42 1.32 8.70 2.96
C GLU A 42 1.81 7.48 2.16
N SER A 43 0.98 7.00 1.22
CA SER A 43 1.37 5.94 0.29
C SER A 43 2.48 6.42 -0.65
N GLY A 44 3.36 5.50 -1.08
CA GLY A 44 4.42 5.80 -2.03
C GLY A 44 5.72 5.06 -1.80
N VAL A 45 6.62 5.16 -2.78
CA VAL A 45 8.02 4.76 -2.62
C VAL A 45 8.70 5.71 -1.62
N ARG A 46 9.27 5.14 -0.57
CA ARG A 46 10.07 5.83 0.46
C ARG A 46 11.54 5.57 0.25
N MET A 47 12.34 6.64 0.21
CA MET A 47 13.79 6.52 0.29
C MET A 47 14.22 6.25 1.74
N ALA A 48 15.48 5.84 1.95
CA ALA A 48 16.02 5.52 3.27
C ALA A 48 15.73 6.60 4.35
N ASN A 49 15.77 7.88 3.98
CA ASN A 49 15.53 9.03 4.86
C ASN A 49 14.04 9.41 5.01
N GLU A 50 13.13 8.69 4.37
CA GLU A 50 11.68 8.92 4.34
C GLU A 50 10.90 7.71 4.87
N MET A 51 11.61 6.72 5.44
CA MET A 51 11.01 5.53 6.03
C MET A 51 10.15 5.89 7.24
N GLU A 52 8.92 5.38 7.27
CA GLU A 52 8.03 5.48 8.42
C GLU A 52 8.36 4.42 9.48
N ASP A 53 8.13 4.74 10.75
CA ASP A 53 8.47 3.87 11.88
C ASP A 53 7.80 2.48 11.78
N TYR A 54 6.55 2.41 11.29
CA TYR A 54 5.83 1.15 11.14
C TYR A 54 6.56 0.18 10.20
N ALA A 55 7.16 0.68 9.12
CA ALA A 55 7.83 -0.11 8.12
C ALA A 55 9.14 -0.67 8.67
N LEU A 56 9.89 0.17 9.42
CA LEU A 56 11.09 -0.23 10.13
C LEU A 56 10.78 -1.31 11.19
N GLU A 57 9.76 -1.08 12.01
CA GLU A 57 9.31 -2.04 13.02
C GLU A 57 8.88 -3.38 12.40
N TYR A 58 8.14 -3.34 11.29
CA TYR A 58 7.70 -4.55 10.59
C TYR A 58 8.90 -5.33 10.02
N ILE A 59 9.82 -4.64 9.36
CA ILE A 59 11.04 -5.24 8.79
C ILE A 59 11.88 -5.91 9.86
N GLU A 60 12.09 -5.23 11.00
CA GLU A 60 12.86 -5.77 12.14
C GLU A 60 12.15 -6.99 12.76
N LYS A 61 10.85 -6.87 13.03
CA LYS A 61 10.06 -7.94 13.64
C LYS A 61 10.02 -9.22 12.81
N HIS A 62 10.06 -9.09 11.49
CA HIS A 62 9.98 -10.21 10.55
C HIS A 62 11.34 -10.68 10.02
N ASP A 63 12.46 -10.13 10.53
CA ASP A 63 13.83 -10.50 10.14
C ASP A 63 14.02 -10.50 8.61
N ILE A 64 13.51 -9.46 7.95
CA ILE A 64 13.48 -9.40 6.47
C ILE A 64 14.88 -9.08 5.90
N LEU A 65 15.66 -8.27 6.62
CA LEU A 65 17.02 -7.88 6.24
C LEU A 65 18.05 -8.84 6.83
N ASN A 66 19.18 -9.00 6.14
CA ASN A 66 20.31 -9.73 6.71
C ASN A 66 21.25 -8.75 7.43
N GLY A 67 21.47 -8.95 8.73
CA GLY A 67 22.59 -8.32 9.46
C GLY A 67 22.66 -6.80 9.32
N THR A 68 23.59 -6.31 8.49
CA THR A 68 23.91 -4.89 8.30
C THR A 68 23.46 -4.31 6.96
N GLU A 69 22.58 -5.00 6.22
CA GLU A 69 22.02 -4.49 4.97
C GLU A 69 21.31 -3.15 5.21
N GLU A 70 21.60 -2.16 4.36
CA GLU A 70 20.97 -0.83 4.44
C GLU A 70 19.84 -0.72 3.41
N ILE A 71 18.67 -0.25 3.85
CA ILE A 71 17.54 0.03 2.95
C ILE A 71 17.86 1.27 2.13
N ILE A 72 17.69 1.18 0.81
CA ILE A 72 17.83 2.28 -0.14
C ILE A 72 16.46 2.84 -0.50
N ALA A 73 15.52 1.95 -0.83
CA ALA A 73 14.15 2.30 -1.17
C ALA A 73 13.19 1.22 -0.66
N TYR A 74 11.99 1.64 -0.30
CA TYR A 74 10.93 0.80 0.23
C TYR A 74 9.61 1.20 -0.41
N TYR A 75 8.77 0.23 -0.73
CA TYR A 75 7.42 0.45 -1.21
C TYR A 75 6.50 -0.56 -0.56
N ASP A 76 5.49 -0.06 0.15
CA ASP A 76 4.43 -0.86 0.72
C ASP A 76 3.27 -0.93 -0.27
N ALA A 77 2.94 -2.14 -0.75
CA ALA A 77 1.86 -2.34 -1.70
C ALA A 77 0.48 -2.46 -1.01
N THR A 78 0.42 -2.36 0.31
CA THR A 78 -0.81 -2.49 1.08
C THR A 78 -1.49 -1.13 1.26
N PHE A 79 -2.80 -1.08 1.03
CA PHE A 79 -3.60 0.12 1.29
C PHE A 79 -3.58 0.53 2.78
N THR A 80 -3.36 -0.45 3.66
CA THR A 80 -3.30 -0.26 5.12
C THR A 80 -1.93 0.20 5.61
N LEU A 81 -0.91 0.21 4.76
CA LEU A 81 0.47 0.56 5.10
C LEU A 81 0.94 -0.23 6.33
N ASP A 82 0.89 -1.56 6.21
CA ASP A 82 1.23 -2.49 7.30
C ASP A 82 2.47 -3.36 7.03
N GLY A 83 3.12 -3.17 5.87
CA GLY A 83 4.32 -3.89 5.46
C GLY A 83 4.10 -5.36 5.07
N THR A 84 2.87 -5.87 5.09
CA THR A 84 2.60 -7.29 4.80
C THR A 84 2.82 -7.68 3.34
N GLU A 85 2.82 -6.70 2.44
CA GLU A 85 3.28 -6.82 1.06
C GLU A 85 4.15 -5.61 0.69
N ALA A 86 5.43 -5.82 0.42
CA ALA A 86 6.36 -4.73 0.16
C ALA A 86 7.47 -5.11 -0.81
N ALA A 87 7.88 -4.14 -1.63
CA ALA A 87 9.12 -4.18 -2.40
C ALA A 87 10.20 -3.40 -1.68
N ILE A 88 11.36 -4.01 -1.47
CA ILE A 88 12.45 -3.47 -0.67
C ILE A 88 13.73 -3.56 -1.49
N LEU A 89 14.39 -2.42 -1.67
CA LEU A 89 15.71 -2.33 -2.27
C LEU A 89 16.73 -2.08 -1.17
N THR A 90 17.72 -2.95 -1.07
CA THR A 90 18.86 -2.77 -0.17
C THR A 90 20.14 -2.52 -0.96
N ASP A 91 21.22 -2.21 -0.26
CA ASP A 91 22.57 -2.17 -0.81
C ASP A 91 23.12 -3.55 -1.23
N GLU A 92 22.42 -4.65 -0.96
CA GLU A 92 22.85 -6.01 -1.35
C GLU A 92 21.90 -6.71 -2.34
N ARG A 93 20.59 -6.47 -2.23
CA ARG A 93 19.56 -7.25 -2.94
C ARG A 93 18.26 -6.48 -3.13
N VAL A 94 17.45 -6.94 -4.08
CA VAL A 94 16.04 -6.56 -4.18
C VAL A 94 15.20 -7.67 -3.58
N ILE A 95 14.27 -7.30 -2.70
CA ILE A 95 13.41 -8.20 -1.95
C ILE A 95 11.96 -7.87 -2.29
N TYR A 96 11.16 -8.90 -2.52
CA TYR A 96 9.71 -8.81 -2.52
C TYR A 96 9.18 -9.65 -1.37
N HIS A 97 8.57 -8.98 -0.39
CA HIS A 97 7.93 -9.59 0.76
C HIS A 97 6.42 -9.66 0.54
N LYS A 98 5.81 -10.81 0.81
CA LYS A 98 4.36 -10.98 0.76
C LYS A 98 3.93 -12.08 1.72
N ASN A 99 2.95 -11.78 2.57
CA ASN A 99 2.33 -12.76 3.48
C ASN A 99 3.35 -13.54 4.32
N GLY A 100 4.35 -12.84 4.88
CA GLY A 100 5.39 -13.46 5.73
C GLY A 100 6.46 -14.23 4.96
N GLN A 101 6.44 -14.23 3.63
CA GLN A 101 7.46 -14.86 2.79
C GLN A 101 8.23 -13.80 2.01
N SER A 102 9.55 -13.92 2.01
CA SER A 102 10.44 -13.04 1.26
C SER A 102 11.07 -13.79 0.10
N THR A 103 11.01 -13.20 -1.08
CA THR A 103 11.82 -13.62 -2.22
C THR A 103 12.84 -12.54 -2.54
N ALA A 104 14.09 -12.93 -2.78
CA ALA A 104 15.15 -11.96 -3.06
C ALA A 104 15.91 -12.30 -4.35
N ILE A 105 16.48 -11.27 -4.97
CA ILE A 105 17.51 -11.36 -6.01
C ILE A 105 18.68 -10.51 -5.55
N ALA A 106 19.86 -11.13 -5.37
CA ALA A 106 21.06 -10.38 -5.05
C ALA A 106 21.43 -9.46 -6.21
N LEU A 107 21.84 -8.22 -5.91
CA LEU A 107 22.15 -7.23 -6.95
C LEU A 107 23.22 -7.74 -7.91
N LYS A 108 24.24 -8.42 -7.39
CA LYS A 108 25.32 -9.04 -8.18
C LYS A 108 24.83 -10.08 -9.22
N ASP A 109 23.65 -10.66 -9.00
CA ASP A 109 23.07 -11.67 -9.87
C ASP A 109 22.11 -11.06 -10.89
N VAL A 110 21.82 -9.76 -10.82
CA VAL A 110 20.96 -9.06 -11.78
C VAL A 110 21.68 -8.92 -13.13
N VAL A 111 21.00 -9.31 -14.20
CA VAL A 111 21.53 -9.27 -15.58
C VAL A 111 20.70 -8.40 -16.52
N ASP A 112 19.45 -8.12 -16.18
CA ASP A 112 18.56 -7.26 -16.96
C ASP A 112 17.51 -6.65 -16.03
N VAL A 113 17.10 -5.41 -16.32
CA VAL A 113 16.01 -4.73 -15.64
C VAL A 113 15.16 -4.05 -16.71
N LYS A 114 13.91 -4.47 -16.83
CA LYS A 114 12.94 -3.85 -17.72
C LYS A 114 11.98 -2.99 -16.91
N HIS A 115 11.66 -1.83 -17.46
CA HIS A 115 10.71 -0.91 -16.87
C HIS A 115 9.70 -0.50 -17.94
N ARG A 116 8.43 -0.53 -17.57
CA ARG A 116 7.34 0.00 -18.38
C ARG A 116 6.32 0.65 -17.47
N PHE A 117 5.63 1.65 -17.99
CA PHE A 117 4.49 2.25 -17.35
C PHE A 117 3.20 1.80 -18.04
N ASP A 118 2.23 1.35 -17.24
CA ASP A 118 0.87 1.07 -17.66
C ASP A 118 -0.12 1.94 -16.88
N LYS A 119 -1.14 2.48 -17.55
CA LYS A 119 -2.08 3.40 -16.89
C LYS A 119 -2.93 2.72 -15.81
N THR A 120 -3.10 1.40 -15.87
CA THR A 120 -3.94 0.64 -14.94
C THR A 120 -3.12 0.11 -13.77
N ASN A 121 -1.89 -0.32 -14.03
CA ASN A 121 -1.05 -1.00 -13.04
C ASN A 121 0.14 -0.14 -12.55
N GLY A 122 0.33 1.05 -13.12
CA GLY A 122 1.44 1.94 -12.80
C GLY A 122 2.78 1.47 -13.34
N ASP A 123 3.83 1.63 -12.54
CA ASP A 123 5.18 1.23 -12.89
C ASP A 123 5.35 -0.27 -12.71
N ILE A 124 5.73 -0.95 -13.80
CA ILE A 124 6.04 -2.38 -13.78
C ILE A 124 7.54 -2.53 -14.01
N ILE A 125 8.22 -3.05 -12.99
CA ILE A 125 9.67 -3.28 -12.98
C ILE A 125 9.90 -4.79 -12.97
N GLU A 126 10.60 -5.30 -13.98
CA GLU A 126 10.96 -6.71 -14.11
C GLU A 126 12.47 -6.88 -14.00
N ILE A 127 12.92 -7.56 -12.95
CA ILE A 127 14.32 -7.79 -12.62
C ILE A 127 14.64 -9.24 -12.98
N VAL A 128 15.60 -9.43 -13.88
CA VAL A 128 16.03 -10.75 -14.32
C VAL A 128 17.40 -11.05 -13.71
N SER A 129 17.52 -12.24 -13.13
CA SER A 129 18.79 -12.74 -12.59
C SER A 129 19.51 -13.68 -13.57
N ASN A 130 20.80 -13.89 -13.34
CA ASN A 130 21.68 -14.75 -14.15
C ASN A 130 21.23 -16.22 -14.23
N ASN A 131 20.43 -16.69 -13.28
CA ASN A 131 19.89 -18.04 -13.24
C ASN A 131 18.50 -18.15 -13.90
N GLY A 132 18.01 -17.06 -14.50
CA GLY A 132 16.71 -17.00 -15.17
C GLY A 132 15.52 -16.71 -14.26
N LYS A 133 15.71 -16.54 -12.94
CA LYS A 133 14.64 -16.06 -12.05
C LYS A 133 14.28 -14.63 -12.41
N ILE A 134 12.97 -14.36 -12.51
CA ILE A 134 12.40 -13.04 -12.76
C ILE A 134 11.62 -12.60 -11.51
N MET A 135 11.88 -11.40 -11.03
CA MET A 135 11.07 -10.72 -10.03
C MET A 135 10.31 -9.58 -10.71
N LYS A 136 8.99 -9.53 -10.50
CA LYS A 136 8.13 -8.46 -10.99
C LYS A 136 7.66 -7.64 -9.81
N ILE A 137 7.82 -6.33 -9.90
CA ILE A 137 7.33 -5.34 -8.93
C ILE A 137 6.34 -4.45 -9.68
N GLU A 138 5.15 -4.29 -9.12
CA GLU A 138 4.13 -3.35 -9.59
C GLU A 138 3.98 -2.26 -8.53
N ILE A 139 4.05 -1.01 -8.95
CA ILE A 139 3.90 0.17 -8.09
C ILE A 139 2.77 1.01 -8.65
N ASP A 140 1.80 1.40 -7.81
CA ASP A 140 0.63 2.17 -8.24
C ASP A 140 1.05 3.44 -8.99
N PRO A 141 0.28 3.89 -10.00
CA PRO A 141 0.59 5.14 -10.72
C PRO A 141 0.81 6.36 -9.83
N SER A 142 0.22 6.38 -8.63
CA SER A 142 0.28 7.50 -7.69
C SER A 142 1.48 7.42 -6.72
N ASP A 143 2.18 6.29 -6.69
CA ASP A 143 3.15 5.95 -5.65
C ASP A 143 4.61 6.19 -6.07
N SER A 144 4.82 6.93 -7.17
CA SER A 144 6.16 7.34 -7.64
C SER A 144 7.11 6.17 -7.92
N GLY A 145 6.64 5.13 -8.62
CA GLY A 145 7.44 3.94 -8.95
C GLY A 145 8.72 4.22 -9.74
N GLU A 146 8.74 5.31 -10.52
CA GLU A 146 9.95 5.81 -11.17
C GLU A 146 11.11 6.06 -10.17
N SER A 147 10.82 6.51 -8.94
CA SER A 147 11.84 6.70 -7.90
C SER A 147 12.49 5.38 -7.49
N PHE A 148 11.69 4.32 -7.33
CA PHE A 148 12.20 2.98 -7.00
C PHE A 148 13.08 2.45 -8.14
N TYR A 149 12.60 2.56 -9.39
CA TYR A 149 13.37 2.16 -10.56
C TYR A 149 14.70 2.92 -10.65
N ASN A 150 14.68 4.25 -10.49
CA ASN A 150 15.88 5.07 -10.54
C ASN A 150 16.88 4.71 -9.45
N ALA A 151 16.42 4.43 -8.22
CA ALA A 151 17.26 3.96 -7.13
C ALA A 151 17.93 2.61 -7.47
N LEU A 152 17.16 1.67 -8.02
CA LEU A 152 17.67 0.37 -8.47
C LEU A 152 18.75 0.52 -9.55
N ILE A 153 18.49 1.31 -10.60
CA ILE A 153 19.48 1.52 -11.66
C ILE A 153 20.73 2.23 -11.12
N ALA A 154 20.56 3.21 -10.22
CA ALA A 154 21.68 3.93 -9.62
C ALA A 154 22.60 2.99 -8.81
N ILE A 155 22.04 2.12 -7.97
CA ILE A 155 22.85 1.20 -7.16
C ILE A 155 23.54 0.13 -8.01
N LEU A 156 22.87 -0.40 -9.05
CA LEU A 156 23.46 -1.35 -9.99
C LEU A 156 24.66 -0.72 -10.71
N LYS A 157 24.50 0.51 -11.19
CA LYS A 157 25.59 1.27 -11.83
C LYS A 157 26.75 1.53 -10.87
N ASN A 158 26.45 1.93 -9.62
CA ASN A 158 27.48 2.18 -8.60
C ASN A 158 28.32 0.91 -8.31
N LYS A 159 27.69 -0.27 -8.34
CA LYS A 159 28.36 -1.57 -8.17
C LYS A 159 29.05 -2.08 -9.43
N GLY A 160 29.01 -1.33 -10.54
CA GLY A 160 29.62 -1.72 -11.81
C GLY A 160 28.92 -2.91 -12.48
N ILE A 161 27.63 -3.12 -12.20
CA ILE A 161 26.84 -4.19 -12.83
C ILE A 161 26.34 -3.69 -14.19
N THR A 162 26.68 -4.43 -15.24
CA THR A 162 26.26 -4.15 -16.61
C THR A 162 25.01 -4.95 -16.94
N LEU A 163 23.94 -4.24 -17.35
CA LEU A 163 22.70 -4.84 -17.82
C LEU A 163 22.82 -5.20 -19.30
N ASN A 164 22.14 -6.27 -19.72
CA ASN A 164 22.13 -6.76 -21.11
C ASN A 164 21.23 -5.94 -22.04
#